data_AF-A0A830C8X1-F1
#
_entry.id   AF-A0A830C8X1-F1
#
_cell.length_a   1.000
_cell.length_b   1.000
_cell.length_c   1.000
_cell.angle_alpha   90.00
_cell.angle_beta   90.00
_cell.angle_gamma   90.00
#
_symmetry.space_group_name_H-M   'P 1'
#
loop_
_entity.id
_entity.type
_entity.pdbx_description
1 polymer ?
#
loop_
_entity_poly.entity_id
_entity_poly.type
_entity_poly.pdbx_seq_one_letter_code
_entity_poly.pdbx_strand_id
1 'polypeptide(L)' 'MGALYGVGVVFYVTRIPERWRPGAFDVVGHSHKIFHVFVVAAALAHCVATLIIMEWRQGLPV' A
#
# COMPACT_ATOMS: atom_id res chain seq x y z
N MET A 1 7.77 1.98 -4.28
CA MET A 1 6.78 2.80 -3.53
C MET A 1 5.74 3.47 -4.43
N GLY A 2 6.13 4.22 -5.46
CA GLY A 2 5.20 5.03 -6.28
C GLY A 2 3.99 4.26 -6.82
N ALA A 3 4.19 3.05 -7.36
CA ALA A 3 3.09 2.21 -7.83
C ALA A 3 2.10 1.83 -6.71
N LEU A 4 2.58 1.49 -5.51
CA LEU A 4 1.73 1.12 -4.38
C LEU A 4 0.89 2.31 -3.90
N TYR A 5 1.48 3.49 -3.79
CA TYR A 5 0.74 4.71 -3.47
C TYR A 5 -0.27 5.08 -4.55
N GLY A 6 0.14 5.03 -5.83
CA GLY A 6 -0.73 5.36 -6.96
C GLY A 6 -1.95 4.45 -7.02
N VAL A 7 -1.75 3.13 -6.94
CA VAL A 7 -2.84 2.14 -6.95
C VAL A 7 -3.75 2.35 -5.73
N GLY A 8 -3.18 2.53 -4.54
CA GLY A 8 -3.97 2.80 -3.33
C GLY A 8 -4.85 4.05 -3.48
N VAL A 9 -4.29 5.15 -3.98
CA VAL A 9 -5.02 6.41 -4.20
C VAL A 9 -6.16 6.23 -5.20
N VAL A 10 -5.94 5.45 -6.26
CA VAL A 10 -7.01 5.13 -7.24
C VAL A 10 -8.19 4.45 -6.54
N PHE A 11 -7.95 3.45 -5.68
CA PHE A 11 -9.02 2.83 -4.91
C PHE A 11 -9.73 3.84 -4.00
N TYR A 12 -8.95 4.62 -3.24
CA TYR A 12 -9.49 5.62 -2.31
C TYR A 12 -10.40 6.65 -2.99
N VAL A 13 -9.97 7.22 -4.12
CA VAL A 13 -10.72 8.28 -4.82
C VAL A 13 -11.91 7.72 -5.59
N THR A 14 -11.77 6.55 -6.22
CA THR A 14 -12.87 5.96 -7.02
C THR A 14 -13.98 5.38 -6.17
N ARG A 15 -13.72 5.10 -4.88
CA ARG A 15 -14.64 4.42 -3.95
C ARG A 15 -15.10 3.06 -4.47
N ILE A 16 -14.23 2.38 -5.23
CA ILE A 16 -14.45 1.00 -5.67
C ILE A 16 -13.86 0.10 -4.58
N PRO A 17 -14.57 -0.96 -4.14
CA PRO A 17 -15.77 -1.56 -4.75
C PRO A 17 -17.13 -1.11 -4.17
N GLU A 18 -17.17 -0.33 -3.10
CA GLU A 18 -18.43 0.03 -2.42
C GLU A 18 -19.39 0.85 -3.31
N ARG A 19 -18.87 1.59 -4.28
CA ARG A 19 -19.66 2.28 -5.31
C ARG A 19 -20.46 1.32 -6.18
N TRP A 20 -19.98 0.10 -6.41
CA TRP A 20 -20.62 -0.86 -7.30
C TRP A 20 -21.69 -1.68 -6.59
N ARG A 21 -21.48 -2.04 -5.32
CA ARG A 21 -22.49 -2.74 -4.49
C ARG A 21 -22.62 -2.09 -3.11
N PRO A 22 -23.47 -1.06 -2.99
CA PRO A 22 -23.76 -0.41 -1.71
C PRO A 22 -24.23 -1.45 -0.68
N GLY A 23 -23.68 -1.41 0.54
CA GLY A 23 -24.02 -2.34 1.63
C GLY A 23 -23.25 -3.66 1.65
N ALA A 24 -22.61 -4.07 0.55
CA ALA A 24 -21.84 -5.33 0.50
C ALA A 24 -20.45 -5.21 1.13
N PHE A 25 -19.89 -3.99 1.22
CA PHE A 25 -18.50 -3.73 1.61
C PHE A 25 -18.38 -2.90 2.90
N ASP A 26 -19.45 -2.79 3.69
CA ASP A 26 -19.49 -1.93 4.88
C ASP A 26 -18.48 -2.40 5.95
N VAL A 27 -18.33 -3.72 6.11
CA VAL A 27 -17.45 -4.33 7.12
C VAL A 27 -16.10 -4.76 6.57
N VAL A 28 -16.02 -5.29 5.35
CA VAL A 28 -14.77 -5.78 4.73
C VAL A 28 -14.67 -5.31 3.28
N GLY A 29 -13.47 -4.91 2.83
CA GLY A 29 -13.22 -4.58 1.43
C GLY A 29 -13.64 -3.18 0.99
N HIS A 30 -13.98 -2.27 1.91
CA HIS A 30 -14.18 -0.85 1.59
C HIS A 30 -12.89 -0.22 1.02
N SER A 31 -13.01 0.66 0.03
CA SER A 31 -11.88 1.33 -0.64
C SER A 31 -10.81 1.89 0.31
N HIS A 32 -11.23 2.60 1.36
CA HIS A 32 -10.34 3.13 2.39
C HIS A 32 -9.50 2.04 3.10
N LYS A 33 -10.08 0.87 3.37
CA LYS A 33 -9.35 -0.27 3.95
C LYS A 33 -8.34 -0.84 2.94
N ILE A 34 -8.74 -0.96 1.67
CA ILE A 34 -7.86 -1.36 0.58
C ILE A 34 -6.70 -0.37 0.42
N PHE A 35 -6.98 0.93 0.46
CA PHE A 35 -5.98 1.99 0.44
C PHE A 35 -4.94 1.83 1.56
N HIS A 36 -5.38 1.63 2.80
CA HIS A 36 -4.47 1.43 3.94
C HIS A 36 -3.58 0.20 3.75
N VAL A 37 -4.08 -0.90 3.18
CA VAL A 37 -3.25 -2.07 2.85
C VAL A 37 -2.12 -1.70 1.89
N PHE A 38 -2.42 -0.92 0.84
CA PHE A 38 -1.39 -0.44 -0.10
C PHE A 38 -0.38 0.52 0.56
N VAL A 39 -0.83 1.38 1.47
CA VAL A 39 0.05 2.29 2.22
C VAL A 39 1.00 1.51 3.12
N VAL A 40 0.51 0.51 3.86
CA VAL A 40 1.35 -0.35 4.70
C VAL A 40 2.35 -1.13 3.86
N ALA A 41 1.92 -1.70 2.73
CA ALA A 41 2.83 -2.37 1.79
C ALA A 41 3.92 -1.42 1.25
N ALA A 42 3.57 -0.16 0.96
CA ALA A 42 4.52 0.85 0.52
C ALA A 42 5.55 1.19 1.61
N ALA A 43 5.10 1.32 2.86
CA ALA A 43 5.97 1.54 4.02
C ALA A 43 6.93 0.36 4.24
N LEU A 44 6.45 -0.88 4.17
CA LEU A 44 7.30 -2.07 4.28
C LEU A 44 8.34 -2.13 3.16
N ALA A 45 7.93 -1.89 1.91
CA ALA A 45 8.86 -1.81 0.78
C ALA A 45 9.90 -0.70 0.97
N HIS A 46 9.51 0.43 1.57
CA HIS A 46 10.44 1.51 1.92
C HIS A 46 11.45 1.10 2.99
N CYS A 47 10.99 0.42 4.05
CA CYS A 47 11.83 -0.09 5.11
C CYS A 47 12.85 -1.09 4.57
N VAL A 48 12.41 -2.07 3.76
CA VAL A 48 13.31 -3.06 3.14
C VAL A 48 14.36 -2.37 2.25
N ALA A 49 13.95 -1.44 1.39
CA ALA A 49 14.89 -0.69 0.56
C ALA A 49 15.91 0.09 1.42
N THR A 50 15.45 0.72 2.51
CA THR A 50 16.34 1.44 3.44
C THR A 50 17.32 0.51 4.13
N LEU A 51 16.89 -0.68 4.55
CA LEU A 51 17.77 -1.69 5.15
C LEU A 51 18.85 -2.14 4.16
N ILE A 52 18.48 -2.45 2.92
CA ILE A 52 19.44 -2.83 1.86
C ILE A 52 20.46 -1.71 1.61
N ILE A 53 20.00 -0.45 1.54
CA ILE A 53 20.90 0.70 1.36
C ILE A 53 21.84 0.85 2.55
N MET A 54 21.34 0.64 3.77
CA MET A 54 22.17 0.75 4.97
C MET A 54 23.20 -0.39 5.01
N GLU A 55 22.80 -1.61 4.66
CA GLU A 55 23.69 -2.77 4.58
C GLU A 55 24.80 -2.57 3.55
N TRP A 56 24.44 -2.12 2.33
CA TRP A 56 25.39 -1.73 1.30
C TRP A 56 26.37 -0.65 1.80
N ARG A 57 25.87 0.33 2.56
CA ARG A 57 26.70 1.37 3.17
C ARG A 57 27.62 0.84 4.27
N GLN A 58 27.23 -0.20 5.00
CA GLN A 58 28.06 -0.84 6.03
C GLN A 58 29.08 -1.83 5.44
N GLY A 59 29.00 -2.15 4.14
CA GLY A 59 29.92 -3.09 3.48
C GLY A 59 29.70 -4.55 3.89
N LEU A 60 28.53 -4.88 4.43
CA LEU A 60 28.15 -6.25 4.75
C LEU A 60 27.79 -7.00 3.45
N PRO A 61 28.16 -8.29 3.31
CA PRO A 61 27.81 -9.08 2.13
C PRO A 61 26.29 -9.36 2.10
N VAL A 62 25.67 -9.00 0.98
CA VAL A 62 24.24 -9.21 0.66
C VAL A 62 23.87 -10.66 0.47
#